data_AF-A0AAW1H4V0-F1
#
_entry.id   AF-A0AAW1H4V0-F1
#
_cell.length_a   1.000
_cell.length_b   1.000
_cell.length_c   1.000
_cell.angle_alpha   90.00
_cell.angle_beta   90.00
_cell.angle_gamma   90.00
#
_symmetry.space_group_name_H-M   'P 1'
#
loop_
_entity.id
_entity.type
_entity.pdbx_description
1 polymer ?
#
loop_
_entity_poly.entity_id
_entity_poly.type
_entity_poly.pdbx_seq_one_letter_code
_entity_poly.pdbx_strand_id
1 'polypeptide(L)'
;MGSGRSTEDFEESFVMEVKNFFDSAPPLKDRSITNEKLKEFIKQHSRAVGDGVFERKIVCITSGGTTVPLEQRCVRYIDNFSSGHRGAASTELFFFLFCCILREL
;
A
#
# COMPACT_ATOMS: atom_id res chain seq x y z
N MET A 1 30.22 -5.62 34.03
CA MET A 1 30.27 -5.61 32.55
C MET A 1 28.85 -5.77 32.04
N GLY A 2 28.14 -4.65 31.85
CA GLY A 2 26.84 -4.66 31.19
C GLY A 2 27.06 -4.60 29.70
N SER A 3 26.76 -5.69 28.99
CA SER A 3 26.81 -5.74 27.54
C SER A 3 25.69 -4.84 27.01
N GLY A 4 26.03 -3.63 26.58
CA GLY A 4 25.11 -2.77 25.85
C GLY A 4 24.79 -3.46 24.54
N ARG A 5 23.52 -3.86 24.32
CA ARG A 5 23.05 -4.21 22.98
C ARG A 5 23.28 -2.99 22.10
N SER A 6 24.02 -3.16 21.01
CA SER A 6 24.26 -2.08 20.08
C SER A 6 22.95 -1.72 19.37
N THR A 7 22.78 -0.47 18.97
CA THR A 7 21.62 -0.01 18.18
C THR A 7 21.51 -0.77 16.85
N GLU A 8 22.64 -1.21 16.32
CA GLU A 8 22.76 -2.02 15.10
C GLU A 8 22.14 -3.42 15.28
N ASP A 9 22.35 -4.08 16.44
CA ASP A 9 21.72 -5.37 16.75
C ASP A 9 20.18 -5.29 16.79
N PHE A 10 19.64 -4.15 17.23
CA PHE A 10 18.20 -3.92 17.30
C PHE A 10 17.60 -3.65 15.92
N GLU A 11 18.26 -2.84 15.09
CA GLU A 11 17.81 -2.58 13.71
C GLU A 11 17.83 -3.86 12.87
N GLU A 12 18.89 -4.66 12.98
CA GLU A 12 19.00 -5.92 12.25
C GLU A 12 17.92 -6.93 12.68
N SER A 13 17.66 -7.03 13.98
CA SER A 13 16.56 -7.85 14.52
C SER A 13 15.19 -7.39 14.02
N PHE A 14 14.94 -6.09 13.96
CA PHE A 14 13.67 -5.54 13.49
C PHE A 14 13.47 -5.80 11.99
N VAL A 15 14.50 -5.57 11.17
CA VAL A 15 14.43 -5.84 9.73
C VAL A 15 14.19 -7.33 9.47
N MET A 16 14.81 -8.21 10.24
CA MET A 16 14.57 -9.66 10.16
C MET A 16 13.13 -10.02 10.50
N GLU A 17 12.57 -9.44 11.57
CA GLU A 17 11.17 -9.66 11.97
C GLU A 17 10.18 -9.20 10.89
N VAL A 18 10.42 -8.01 10.31
CA VAL A 18 9.61 -7.48 9.20
C VAL A 18 9.66 -8.42 7.99
N LYS A 19 10.85 -8.92 7.64
CA LYS A 19 11.01 -9.86 6.52
C LYS A 19 10.23 -11.15 6.79
N ASN A 20 10.34 -11.71 7.98
CA ASN A 20 9.61 -12.90 8.39
C ASN A 20 8.08 -12.70 8.34
N PHE A 21 7.60 -11.52 8.72
CA PHE A 21 6.18 -11.16 8.59
C PHE A 21 5.72 -11.25 7.13
N PHE A 22 6.44 -10.63 6.19
CA PHE A 22 6.06 -10.67 4.77
C PHE A 22 6.23 -12.04 4.12
N ASP A 23 7.24 -12.81 4.52
CA ASP A 23 7.50 -14.16 3.99
C ASP A 23 6.45 -15.18 4.48
N SER A 24 5.86 -14.95 5.67
CA SER A 24 4.81 -15.81 6.23
C SER A 24 3.39 -15.46 5.76
N ALA A 25 3.18 -14.26 5.21
CA ALA A 25 1.89 -13.82 4.71
C ALA A 25 1.50 -14.58 3.43
N PRO A 26 0.21 -14.96 3.27
CA PRO A 26 -0.26 -15.55 2.02
C PRO A 26 0.03 -14.62 0.83
N PRO A 27 0.50 -15.16 -0.32
CA PRO A 27 0.75 -14.33 -1.48
C PRO A 27 -0.55 -13.69 -1.98
N LEU A 28 -0.47 -12.41 -2.33
CA LEU A 28 -1.59 -11.71 -2.97
C LEU A 28 -1.95 -12.43 -4.27
N LYS A 29 -3.26 -12.65 -4.47
CA LYS A 29 -3.77 -13.13 -5.76
C LYS A 29 -3.36 -12.13 -6.85
N ASP A 30 -2.91 -12.66 -7.99
CA ASP A 30 -2.54 -11.86 -9.17
C ASP A 30 -1.47 -10.78 -8.92
N ARG A 31 -0.57 -10.98 -7.94
CA ARG A 31 0.50 -10.03 -7.58
C ARG A 31 1.29 -9.52 -8.79
N SER A 32 1.63 -10.41 -9.73
CA SER A 32 2.38 -10.05 -10.94
C SER A 32 1.60 -9.08 -11.82
N ILE A 33 0.32 -9.39 -12.09
CA ILE A 33 -0.58 -8.57 -12.91
C ILE A 33 -0.79 -7.19 -12.28
N THR A 34 -1.04 -7.14 -10.97
CA THR A 34 -1.20 -5.87 -10.25
C THR A 34 0.06 -5.04 -10.30
N ASN A 35 1.24 -5.66 -10.15
CA ASN A 35 2.52 -4.97 -10.22
C ASN A 35 2.81 -4.44 -11.64
N GLU A 36 2.49 -5.19 -12.68
CA GLU A 36 2.60 -4.75 -14.07
C GLU A 36 1.70 -3.55 -14.36
N LYS A 37 0.41 -3.64 -13.98
CA LYS A 37 -0.55 -2.53 -14.12
C LYS A 37 -0.12 -1.27 -13.36
N LEU A 38 0.40 -1.45 -12.14
CA LEU A 38 0.89 -0.34 -11.32
C LEU A 38 2.10 0.34 -11.98
N LYS A 39 3.08 -0.43 -12.46
CA LYS A 39 4.24 0.10 -13.18
C LYS A 39 3.83 0.84 -14.45
N GLU A 40 2.88 0.29 -15.19
CA GLU A 40 2.33 0.93 -16.39
C GLU A 40 1.66 2.26 -16.05
N PHE A 41 0.78 2.27 -15.03
CA PHE A 41 0.10 3.48 -14.56
C PHE A 41 1.11 4.57 -14.15
N ILE A 42 2.11 4.23 -13.32
CA ILE A 42 3.13 5.19 -12.89
C ILE A 42 3.90 5.74 -14.10
N LYS A 43 4.32 4.87 -15.02
CA LYS A 43 5.06 5.27 -16.23
C LYS A 43 4.24 6.18 -17.15
N GLN A 44 2.94 5.92 -17.28
CA GLN A 44 2.04 6.75 -18.10
C GLN A 44 1.84 8.14 -17.48
N HIS A 45 1.79 8.23 -16.16
CA HIS A 45 1.46 9.45 -15.44
C HIS A 45 2.64 10.23 -14.87
N SER A 46 3.85 9.66 -14.89
CA SER A 46 5.09 10.38 -14.56
C SER A 46 5.61 11.26 -15.70
N ARG A 47 4.97 11.22 -16.89
CA ARG A 47 5.37 12.04 -18.04
C ARG A 47 4.97 13.50 -17.80
N ALA A 48 5.91 14.42 -18.02
CA ALA A 48 5.66 15.85 -17.96
C ALA A 48 4.56 16.26 -18.95
N VAL A 49 3.66 17.14 -18.50
CA VAL A 49 2.61 17.69 -19.35
C VAL A 49 3.07 19.05 -19.86
N GLY A 50 3.43 19.14 -21.15
CA GLY A 50 3.72 20.40 -21.85
C GLY A 50 5.14 20.96 -21.64
N ASP A 51 5.40 22.06 -22.36
CA ASP A 51 6.70 22.74 -22.54
C ASP A 51 7.20 23.51 -21.30
N GLY A 52 6.76 23.10 -20.09
CA GLY A 52 7.01 23.84 -18.86
C GLY A 52 6.67 23.05 -17.58
N VAL A 53 7.65 22.27 -17.10
CA VAL A 53 8.00 22.02 -15.68
C VAL A 53 6.87 21.65 -14.69
N PHE A 54 5.87 20.86 -15.07
CA PHE A 54 5.00 20.24 -14.05
C PHE A 54 4.82 18.74 -14.29
N GLU A 55 5.43 17.95 -13.40
CA GLU A 55 5.13 16.52 -13.27
C GLU A 55 3.73 16.36 -12.66
N ARG A 56 2.95 15.44 -13.22
CA ARG A 56 1.63 15.12 -12.66
C ARG A 56 1.83 14.39 -11.33
N LYS A 57 1.21 14.90 -10.27
CA LYS A 57 1.27 14.28 -8.94
C LYS A 57 0.43 13.00 -8.92
N ILE A 58 0.98 11.96 -8.29
CA ILE A 58 0.28 10.67 -8.08
C ILE A 58 -0.05 10.54 -6.60
N VAL A 59 -1.29 10.18 -6.29
CA VAL A 59 -1.76 9.94 -4.92
C VAL A 59 -2.28 8.52 -4.82
N CYS A 60 -1.76 7.77 -3.84
CA CYS A 60 -2.29 6.45 -3.47
C CYS A 60 -3.32 6.62 -2.36
N ILE A 61 -4.53 6.11 -2.57
CA ILE A 61 -5.61 6.19 -1.59
C ILE A 61 -6.02 4.77 -1.24
N THR A 62 -5.77 4.36 0.00
CA THR A 62 -6.33 3.15 0.57
C THR A 62 -7.66 3.48 1.24
N SER A 63 -8.68 2.66 1.00
CA SER A 63 -10.01 2.87 1.56
C SER A 63 -10.77 1.56 1.70
N GLY A 64 -11.74 1.53 2.62
CA GLY A 64 -12.43 0.32 3.03
C GLY A 64 -11.83 -0.30 4.29
N GLY A 65 -12.45 -1.38 4.73
CA GLY A 65 -12.02 -2.15 5.90
C GLY A 65 -11.09 -3.30 5.53
N THR A 66 -10.38 -3.84 6.51
CA THR A 66 -9.58 -5.06 6.37
C THR A 66 -10.13 -6.16 7.27
N THR A 67 -10.13 -7.39 6.77
CA THR A 67 -10.55 -8.55 7.55
C THR A 67 -9.37 -9.46 7.84
N VAL A 68 -9.35 -10.04 9.04
CA VAL A 68 -8.35 -11.03 9.46
C VAL A 68 -9.08 -12.32 9.81
N PRO A 69 -8.86 -13.42 9.06
CA PRO A 69 -9.50 -14.70 9.34
C PRO A 69 -8.92 -15.33 10.61
N LEU A 70 -9.77 -15.97 11.42
CA LEU A 70 -9.33 -16.71 12.61
C LEU A 70 -9.10 -18.20 12.33
N GLU A 71 -9.55 -18.71 11.19
CA GLU A 71 -9.35 -20.09 10.74
C GLU A 71 -9.05 -20.18 9.23
N GLN A 72 -8.44 -21.30 8.79
CA GLN A 72 -8.17 -21.54 7.36
C GLN A 72 -9.44 -21.57 6.50
N ARG A 73 -10.51 -22.21 7.01
CA ARG A 73 -11.84 -22.14 6.41
C ARG A 73 -12.60 -21.03 7.12
N CYS A 74 -12.44 -19.82 6.59
CA CYS A 74 -12.91 -18.61 7.24
C CYS A 74 -14.43 -18.64 7.46
N VAL A 75 -14.83 -18.81 8.72
CA VAL A 75 -16.21 -18.67 9.19
C VAL A 75 -16.32 -17.60 10.27
N ARG A 76 -15.19 -17.26 10.92
CA ARG A 76 -15.06 -16.14 11.84
C ARG A 76 -13.88 -15.27 11.42
N TYR A 77 -14.06 -13.97 11.55
CA TYR A 77 -13.05 -12.98 11.20
C TYR A 77 -13.16 -11.75 12.10
N ILE A 78 -12.04 -11.07 12.28
CA ILE A 78 -11.99 -9.72 12.83
C ILE A 78 -12.11 -8.76 11.66
N ASP A 79 -13.03 -7.80 11.75
CA ASP A 79 -13.25 -6.80 10.71
C ASP A 79 -12.93 -5.40 11.26
N ASN A 80 -12.03 -4.70 10.57
CA ASN A 80 -11.82 -3.27 10.75
C ASN A 80 -12.81 -2.53 9.88
N PHE A 81 -14.07 -2.43 10.33
CA PHE A 81 -15.13 -1.87 9.52
C PHE A 81 -14.84 -0.43 9.05
N SER A 82 -14.99 -0.22 7.74
CA SER A 82 -14.95 1.10 7.13
C SER A 82 -15.81 1.10 5.88
N SER A 83 -16.74 2.05 5.80
CA SER A 83 -17.64 2.22 4.66
C SER A 83 -16.95 2.82 3.43
N GLY A 84 -15.69 3.24 3.54
CA GLY A 84 -14.90 3.79 2.43
C GLY A 84 -15.30 5.21 1.98
N HIS A 85 -16.35 5.82 2.54
CA HIS A 85 -16.86 7.13 2.11
C HIS A 85 -15.77 8.21 2.10
N ARG A 86 -14.89 8.24 3.11
CA ARG A 86 -13.80 9.21 3.18
C ARG A 86 -12.81 9.07 2.03
N GLY A 87 -12.45 7.85 1.65
CA GLY A 87 -11.52 7.60 0.54
C GLY A 87 -12.17 7.86 -0.82
N ALA A 88 -13.45 7.53 -0.99
CA ALA A 88 -14.21 7.88 -2.19
C ALA A 88 -14.30 9.40 -2.37
N ALA A 89 -14.70 10.14 -1.34
CA ALA A 89 -14.74 11.60 -1.39
C ALA A 89 -13.35 12.22 -1.62
N SER A 90 -12.30 11.66 -1.00
CA SER A 90 -10.92 12.13 -1.22
C SER A 90 -10.49 11.90 -2.67
N THR A 91 -10.85 10.76 -3.26
CA THR A 91 -10.59 10.43 -4.67
C THR A 91 -11.24 11.47 -5.59
N GLU A 92 -12.49 11.83 -5.35
CA GLU A 92 -13.18 12.87 -6.12
C GLU A 92 -12.46 14.23 -6.01
N LEU A 93 -12.07 14.63 -4.80
CA LEU A 93 -11.34 15.88 -4.59
C LEU A 93 -9.98 15.90 -5.31
N PHE A 94 -9.20 14.83 -5.23
CA PHE A 94 -7.88 14.77 -5.88
C PHE A 94 -7.96 14.69 -7.40
N PHE A 95 -9.05 14.13 -7.94
CA PHE A 95 -9.29 14.10 -9.39
C PHE A 95 -9.41 15.54 -9.93
N PHE A 96 -10.13 16.41 -9.22
CA PHE A 96 -10.26 17.83 -9.60
C PHE A 96 -8.95 18.62 -9.42
N LEU A 97 -7.99 18.13 -8.64
CA LEU A 97 -6.67 18.74 -8.40
C LEU A 97 -5.59 18.27 -9.38
N PHE A 98 -5.98 17.72 -10.54
CA PHE A 98 -5.07 17.19 -11.57
C PHE A 98 -4.12 16.07 -11.08
N CYS A 99 -4.49 15.35 -10.02
CA CYS A 99 -3.72 14.21 -9.55
C CYS A 99 -4.17 12.92 -10.26
N CYS A 100 -3.22 12.00 -10.47
CA CYS A 100 -3.54 10.63 -10.85
C CYS A 100 -3.77 9.78 -9.61
N ILE A 101 -4.86 9.00 -9.62
CA ILE A 101 -5.31 8.26 -8.46
C ILE A 101 -5.12 6.77 -8.69
N LEU A 102 -4.39 6.14 -7.77
CA LEU A 102 -4.33 4.69 -7.68
C LEU A 102 -5.40 4.22 -6.71
N ARG A 103 -6.41 3.54 -7.23
CA ARG A 103 -7.38 2.80 -6.43
C ARG A 103 -6.92 1.35 -6.36
N GLU A 104 -6.44 0.92 -5.20
CA GLU A 104 -6.21 -0.50 -4.96
C GLU A 104 -7.55 -1.26 -4.90
N LEU A 105 -7.54 -2.49 -5.45
CA LEU A 105 -8.69 -3.38 -5.64
C LEU A 105 -9.10 -4.09 -4.34
#